data_AF-A0A922M1F6-F1
#
_entry.id   AF-A0A922M1F6-F1
#
_cell.length_a   1.000
_cell.length_b   1.000
_cell.length_c   1.000
_cell.angle_alpha   90.00
_cell.angle_beta   90.00
_cell.angle_gamma   90.00
#
_symmetry.space_group_name_H-M   'P 1'
#
loop_
_entity.id
_entity.type
_entity.pdbx_description
1 polymer ?
#
loop_
_entity_poly.entity_id
_entity_poly.type
_entity_poly.pdbx_seq_one_letter_code
_entity_poly.pdbx_strand_id
1 'polypeptide(L)'
;MQDRYWTLETGGGIQASGDNKSSNALFELEWQGDGAVAFRANNGKYLMTKRSGHLPILVLKCEQGFVGPKGVRLECNKANYETIQVIRGPKGAVYFKGQNGKYWHADSESVSCDADSPQGFHLELREPTRLAIRAAQGGDYLAAAKNGNFRLAGPDLSTATHWEY
;
A
#
# COMPACT_ATOMS: atom_id res chain seq x y z
N MET A 1 5.50 18.67 -13.11
CA MET A 1 4.86 18.43 -11.79
C MET A 1 4.29 19.77 -11.35
N GLN A 2 2.98 19.89 -11.12
CA GLN A 2 2.39 21.16 -10.68
C GLN A 2 2.50 21.22 -9.15
N ASP A 3 3.17 22.24 -8.63
CA ASP A 3 3.33 22.48 -7.20
C ASP A 3 2.07 23.16 -6.65
N ARG A 4 1.10 22.36 -6.20
CA ARG A 4 -0.24 22.79 -5.77
C ARG A 4 -0.58 22.25 -4.39
N TYR A 5 -1.26 23.05 -3.59
CA TYR A 5 -1.75 22.65 -2.29
C TYR A 5 -3.01 21.79 -2.41
N TRP A 6 -3.11 20.77 -1.54
CA TRP A 6 -4.36 20.08 -1.29
C TRP A 6 -5.33 21.02 -0.60
N THR A 7 -6.52 21.15 -1.15
CA THR A 7 -7.51 22.13 -0.71
C THR A 7 -8.87 21.46 -0.57
N LEU A 8 -9.56 21.71 0.54
CA LEU A 8 -10.97 21.36 0.71
C LEU A 8 -11.82 22.23 -0.21
N GLU A 9 -12.50 21.58 -1.15
CA GLU A 9 -13.43 22.22 -2.09
C GLU A 9 -14.83 22.34 -1.51
N THR A 10 -15.64 23.25 -2.06
CA THR A 10 -17.04 23.48 -1.62
C THR A 10 -17.89 22.19 -1.67
N GLY A 11 -17.59 21.28 -2.59
CA GLY A 11 -18.24 19.96 -2.69
C GLY A 11 -17.82 18.94 -1.63
N GLY A 12 -16.92 19.30 -0.71
CA GLY A 12 -16.38 18.43 0.34
C GLY A 12 -15.27 17.48 -0.11
N GLY A 13 -14.85 17.55 -1.38
CA GLY A 13 -13.70 16.81 -1.91
C GLY A 13 -12.38 17.53 -1.63
N ILE A 14 -11.27 16.79 -1.68
CA ILE A 14 -9.92 17.35 -1.60
C ILE A 14 -9.30 17.33 -2.99
N GLN A 15 -8.79 18.48 -3.45
CA GLN A 15 -8.12 18.61 -4.76
C GLN A 15 -6.76 19.29 -4.63
N ALA A 16 -5.81 18.91 -5.47
CA ALA A 16 -4.50 19.58 -5.59
C ALA A 16 -4.61 20.79 -6.54
N SER A 17 -5.48 21.74 -6.19
CA SER A 17 -5.85 22.90 -7.00
C SER A 17 -5.28 24.22 -6.48
N GLY A 18 -4.88 24.29 -5.21
CA GLY A 18 -4.53 25.54 -4.54
C GLY A 18 -3.18 26.12 -4.97
N ASP A 19 -3.17 27.35 -5.47
CA ASP A 19 -1.94 28.09 -5.77
C ASP A 19 -1.31 28.76 -4.54
N ASN A 20 -2.10 28.94 -3.47
CA ASN A 20 -1.71 29.68 -2.27
C ASN A 20 -2.13 28.94 -1.00
N LYS A 21 -1.43 29.24 0.10
CA LYS A 21 -1.83 28.79 1.43
C LYS A 21 -3.21 29.36 1.78
N SER A 22 -4.11 28.52 2.28
CA SER A 22 -5.43 28.92 2.76
C SER A 22 -5.85 28.04 3.95
N SER A 23 -6.86 28.46 4.71
CA SER A 23 -7.42 27.61 5.77
C SER A 23 -8.00 26.30 5.22
N ASN A 24 -8.49 26.28 3.97
CA ASN A 24 -8.95 25.07 3.30
C ASN A 24 -7.81 24.12 2.92
N ALA A 25 -6.56 24.58 2.96
CA ALA A 25 -5.36 23.76 2.73
C ALA A 25 -4.69 23.27 4.03
N LEU A 26 -5.29 23.56 5.19
CA LEU A 26 -4.83 23.06 6.48
C LEU A 26 -5.60 21.81 6.88
N PHE A 27 -4.87 20.82 7.37
CA PHE A 27 -5.41 19.58 7.91
C PHE A 27 -4.76 19.28 9.25
N GLU A 28 -5.55 18.87 10.22
CA GLU A 28 -5.05 18.33 11.48
C GLU A 28 -4.76 16.85 11.30
N LEU A 29 -3.59 16.41 11.75
CA LEU A 29 -3.20 15.01 11.78
C LEU A 29 -3.48 14.47 13.19
N GLU A 30 -4.27 13.40 13.27
CA GLU A 30 -4.59 12.70 14.50
C GLU A 30 -4.08 11.26 14.43
N TRP A 31 -3.14 10.91 15.33
CA TRP A 31 -2.67 9.54 15.50
C TRP A 31 -3.75 8.66 16.15
N GLN A 32 -3.99 7.49 15.55
CA GLN A 32 -4.93 6.49 16.05
C GLN A 32 -4.20 5.45 16.90
N GLY A 33 -4.92 4.80 17.82
CA GLY A 33 -4.34 3.80 18.74
C GLY A 33 -3.85 2.50 18.06
N ASP A 34 -4.20 2.29 16.79
CA ASP A 34 -3.77 1.14 15.97
C ASP A 34 -2.62 1.49 15.00
N GLY A 35 -2.02 2.68 15.14
CA GLY A 35 -0.93 3.15 14.29
C GLY A 35 -1.37 3.81 12.99
N ALA A 36 -2.68 3.88 12.71
CA ALA A 36 -3.19 4.68 11.61
C ALA A 36 -3.15 6.18 11.92
N VAL A 37 -3.36 7.00 10.89
CA VAL A 37 -3.58 8.45 11.03
C VAL A 37 -4.93 8.83 10.43
N ALA A 38 -5.59 9.80 11.04
CA ALA A 38 -6.73 10.48 10.47
C ALA A 38 -6.34 11.93 10.15
N PHE A 39 -6.83 12.44 9.02
CA PHE A 39 -6.72 13.86 8.69
C PHE A 39 -8.09 14.51 8.86
N ARG A 40 -8.16 15.61 9.61
CA ARG A 40 -9.37 16.41 9.78
C ARG A 40 -9.20 17.75 9.05
N ALA A 41 -10.16 18.08 8.18
CA ALA A 41 -10.17 19.35 7.47
C ALA A 41 -10.74 20.48 8.35
N ASN A 42 -10.55 21.73 7.92
CA ASN A 42 -11.02 22.93 8.64
C ASN A 42 -12.56 23.03 8.80
N ASN A 43 -13.34 22.19 8.11
CA ASN A 43 -14.79 22.06 8.28
C ASN A 43 -15.18 21.08 9.41
N GLY A 44 -14.20 20.59 10.18
CA GLY A 44 -14.38 19.65 11.28
C GLY A 44 -14.63 18.20 10.86
N LYS A 45 -14.61 17.88 9.55
CA LYS A 45 -14.84 16.52 9.04
C LYS A 45 -13.53 15.80 8.75
N TYR A 46 -13.54 14.48 8.94
CA TYR A 46 -12.42 13.62 8.58
C TYR A 46 -12.39 13.33 7.09
N LEU A 47 -11.18 13.30 6.52
CA LEU A 47 -10.93 12.81 5.19
C LEU A 47 -11.26 11.31 5.15
N MET A 48 -12.05 10.90 4.17
CA MET A 48 -12.35 9.50 3.92
C MET A 48 -12.26 9.21 2.42
N THR A 49 -11.82 8.00 2.09
CA THR A 49 -11.98 7.48 0.74
C THR A 49 -13.47 7.23 0.48
N LYS A 50 -14.05 7.94 -0.50
CA LYS A 50 -15.41 7.63 -0.95
C LYS A 50 -15.41 6.21 -1.51
N ARG A 51 -16.42 5.39 -1.16
CA ARG A 51 -16.68 4.12 -1.87
C ARG A 51 -17.05 4.44 -3.32
N SER A 52 -16.07 4.60 -4.19
CA SER A 52 -16.26 4.85 -5.63
C SER A 52 -16.33 3.56 -6.45
N GLY A 53 -16.41 2.39 -5.81
CA GLY A 53 -16.39 1.08 -6.49
C GLY A 53 -15.02 0.69 -7.06
N HIS A 54 -14.13 1.66 -7.29
CA HIS A 54 -12.74 1.42 -7.64
C HIS A 54 -11.95 1.05 -6.38
N LEU A 55 -11.57 -0.22 -6.29
CA LEU A 55 -10.57 -0.66 -5.31
C LEU A 55 -9.23 -0.03 -5.68
N PRO A 56 -8.46 0.52 -4.72
CA PRO A 56 -7.13 1.01 -5.01
C PRO A 56 -6.30 -0.11 -5.64
N ILE A 57 -5.67 0.19 -6.77
CA ILE A 57 -4.75 -0.70 -7.46
C ILE A 57 -3.33 -0.32 -7.10
N LEU A 58 -2.48 -1.32 -6.96
CA LEU A 58 -1.07 -1.18 -6.64
C LEU A 58 -0.26 -1.93 -7.70
N VAL A 59 0.86 -1.34 -8.11
CA VAL A 59 1.91 -2.03 -8.87
C VAL A 59 3.12 -2.05 -7.96
N LEU A 60 3.81 -3.19 -7.86
CA LEU A 60 5.01 -3.30 -7.06
C LEU A 60 6.20 -3.64 -7.93
N LYS A 61 7.29 -2.92 -7.73
CA LYS A 61 8.56 -3.16 -8.41
C LYS A 61 9.71 -3.13 -7.41
N CYS A 62 10.64 -4.07 -7.54
CA CYS A 62 11.93 -4.04 -6.87
C CYS A 62 13.05 -3.84 -7.90
N GLU A 63 14.30 -3.90 -7.47
CA GLU A 63 15.46 -3.71 -8.36
C GLU A 63 15.53 -4.74 -9.51
N GLN A 64 14.92 -5.91 -9.35
CA GLN A 64 14.93 -6.99 -10.34
C GLN A 64 13.78 -6.90 -11.36
N GLY A 65 12.76 -6.10 -11.09
CA GLY A 65 11.58 -5.99 -11.96
C GLY A 65 10.27 -5.92 -11.17
N PHE A 66 9.17 -6.14 -11.89
CA PHE A 66 7.82 -6.08 -11.33
C PHE A 66 7.44 -7.37 -10.61
N VAL A 67 6.54 -7.24 -9.65
CA VAL A 67 5.84 -8.39 -9.07
C VAL A 67 4.80 -8.91 -10.05
N GLY A 68 4.81 -10.22 -10.30
CA GLY A 68 3.79 -10.89 -11.10
C GLY A 68 3.85 -12.42 -10.98
N PRO A 69 2.90 -13.12 -11.60
CA PRO A 69 2.67 -14.54 -11.39
C PRO A 69 3.70 -15.45 -12.08
N LYS A 70 3.95 -16.59 -11.45
CA LYS A 70 4.57 -17.79 -12.01
C LYS A 70 3.77 -18.99 -11.53
N GLY A 71 2.75 -19.36 -12.29
CA GLY A 71 1.71 -20.28 -11.81
C GLY A 71 0.96 -19.63 -10.65
N VAL A 72 0.85 -20.33 -9.52
CA VAL A 72 0.22 -19.81 -8.29
C VAL A 72 1.14 -18.94 -7.44
N ARG A 73 2.46 -19.01 -7.66
CA ARG A 73 3.45 -18.23 -6.93
C ARG A 73 3.64 -16.87 -7.57
N LEU A 74 4.20 -15.94 -6.83
CA LEU A 74 4.62 -14.64 -7.33
C LEU A 74 6.15 -14.55 -7.37
N GLU A 75 6.67 -13.83 -8.35
CA GLU A 75 8.07 -13.44 -8.45
C GLU A 75 8.17 -11.93 -8.69
N CYS A 76 9.27 -11.32 -8.27
CA CYS A 76 9.55 -9.90 -8.38
C CYS A 76 10.60 -9.55 -9.45
N ASN A 77 10.70 -10.35 -10.52
CA ASN A 77 11.64 -10.15 -11.63
C ASN A 77 10.92 -10.13 -13.00
N LYS A 78 9.63 -9.78 -13.02
CA LYS A 78 8.85 -9.73 -14.25
C LYS A 78 9.17 -8.47 -15.03
N ALA A 79 9.19 -8.59 -16.36
CA ALA A 79 9.38 -7.46 -17.27
C ALA A 79 8.13 -6.56 -17.36
N ASN A 80 6.94 -7.17 -17.25
CA ASN A 80 5.66 -6.47 -17.32
C ASN A 80 5.07 -6.32 -15.91
N TYR A 81 4.44 -5.19 -15.67
CA TYR A 81 3.69 -4.98 -14.44
C TYR A 81 2.36 -5.71 -14.47
N GLU A 82 1.90 -6.11 -13.28
CA GLU A 82 0.51 -6.49 -13.04
C GLU A 82 -0.07 -5.64 -11.93
N THR A 83 -1.39 -5.48 -11.97
CA THR A 83 -2.11 -4.71 -10.95
C THR A 83 -2.59 -5.62 -9.83
N ILE A 84 -2.38 -5.16 -8.61
CA ILE A 84 -2.76 -5.81 -7.37
C ILE A 84 -3.91 -5.01 -6.79
N GLN A 85 -5.04 -5.66 -6.52
CA GLN A 85 -6.14 -5.00 -5.82
C GLN A 85 -5.81 -4.90 -4.33
N VAL A 86 -5.88 -3.69 -3.79
CA VAL A 86 -5.66 -3.40 -2.36
C VAL A 86 -7.02 -3.26 -1.69
N ILE A 87 -7.34 -4.20 -0.79
CA ILE A 87 -8.59 -4.22 -0.06
C ILE A 87 -8.30 -3.82 1.39
N ARG A 88 -9.10 -2.89 1.93
CA ARG A 88 -8.95 -2.45 3.32
C ARG A 88 -9.31 -3.59 4.28
N GLY A 89 -8.38 -3.90 5.18
CA GLY A 89 -8.58 -4.77 6.33
C GLY A 89 -8.80 -3.98 7.64
N PRO A 90 -9.03 -4.67 8.76
CA PRO A 90 -9.13 -4.07 10.08
C PRO A 90 -7.76 -3.58 10.58
N LYS A 91 -7.75 -2.64 11.54
CA LYS A 91 -6.55 -2.17 12.25
C LYS A 91 -5.42 -1.67 11.34
N GLY A 92 -5.77 -0.92 10.29
CA GLY A 92 -4.81 -0.38 9.33
C GLY A 92 -4.19 -1.41 8.36
N ALA A 93 -4.54 -2.69 8.45
CA ALA A 93 -4.07 -3.70 7.51
C ALA A 93 -4.72 -3.56 6.13
N VAL A 94 -4.04 -4.08 5.12
CA VAL A 94 -4.55 -4.27 3.77
C VAL A 94 -4.44 -5.74 3.37
N TYR A 95 -5.30 -6.14 2.44
CA TYR A 95 -5.26 -7.44 1.78
C TYR A 95 -4.93 -7.23 0.31
N PHE A 96 -4.00 -8.01 -0.21
CA PHE A 96 -3.68 -8.02 -1.63
C PHE A 96 -4.48 -9.12 -2.31
N LYS A 97 -5.11 -8.77 -3.43
CA LYS A 97 -5.89 -9.69 -4.24
C LYS A 97 -5.42 -9.60 -5.69
N GLY A 98 -5.06 -10.74 -6.27
CA GLY A 98 -4.64 -10.82 -7.66
C GLY A 98 -5.81 -10.71 -8.63
N GLN A 99 -5.48 -10.58 -9.93
CA GLN A 99 -6.48 -10.54 -11.01
C GLN A 99 -7.30 -11.83 -11.11
N ASN A 100 -6.77 -12.95 -10.63
CA ASN A 100 -7.46 -14.23 -10.56
C ASN A 100 -8.53 -14.29 -9.44
N GLY A 101 -8.72 -13.21 -8.69
CA GLY A 101 -9.68 -13.15 -7.60
C GLY A 101 -9.25 -13.89 -6.33
N LYS A 102 -7.99 -14.32 -6.23
CA LYS A 102 -7.42 -14.97 -5.04
C LYS A 102 -6.57 -14.00 -4.24
N TYR A 103 -6.46 -14.25 -2.94
CA TYR A 103 -5.67 -13.45 -2.03
C TYR A 103 -4.20 -13.86 -2.05
N TRP A 104 -3.35 -12.89 -1.77
CA TRP A 104 -1.95 -13.17 -1.47
C TRP A 104 -1.82 -13.89 -0.14
N HIS A 105 -0.94 -14.90 -0.13
CA HIS A 105 -0.43 -15.50 1.08
C HIS A 105 1.10 -15.48 1.03
N ALA A 106 1.75 -15.11 2.12
CA ALA A 106 3.18 -14.99 2.26
C ALA A 106 3.64 -15.74 3.52
N ASP A 107 4.70 -16.53 3.36
CA ASP A 107 5.37 -17.27 4.42
C ASP A 107 6.89 -17.11 4.31
N SER A 108 7.64 -17.89 5.10
CA SER A 108 9.10 -17.84 5.12
C SER A 108 9.75 -18.35 3.84
N GLU A 109 9.03 -19.02 2.96
CA GLU A 109 9.54 -19.62 1.73
C GLU A 109 9.19 -18.75 0.51
N SER A 110 8.00 -18.14 0.50
CA SER A 110 7.48 -17.44 -0.68
C SER A 110 6.20 -16.64 -0.51
N VAL A 111 5.78 -16.00 -1.59
CA VAL A 111 4.43 -15.46 -1.75
C VAL A 111 3.67 -16.19 -2.88
N SER A 112 2.44 -16.60 -2.59
CA SER A 112 1.47 -17.15 -3.55
C SER A 112 0.23 -16.28 -3.66
N CYS A 113 -0.55 -16.48 -4.72
CA CYS A 113 -1.80 -15.78 -4.99
C CYS A 113 -2.91 -16.78 -5.36
N ASP A 114 -3.19 -17.70 -4.44
CA ASP A 114 -4.15 -18.79 -4.60
C ASP A 114 -5.10 -18.96 -3.39
N ALA A 115 -4.94 -18.13 -2.36
CA ALA A 115 -5.72 -18.24 -1.14
C ALA A 115 -7.17 -17.73 -1.28
N ASP A 116 -8.11 -18.41 -0.63
CA ASP A 116 -9.50 -17.95 -0.50
C ASP A 116 -9.70 -17.00 0.67
N SER A 117 -8.86 -17.10 1.71
CA SER A 117 -8.87 -16.23 2.88
C SER A 117 -7.78 -15.15 2.80
N PRO A 118 -8.06 -13.91 3.23
CA PRO A 118 -7.08 -12.84 3.18
C PRO A 118 -6.01 -12.96 4.30
N GLN A 119 -4.74 -12.74 3.94
CA GLN A 119 -3.68 -12.42 4.90
C GLN A 119 -3.47 -10.90 4.95
N GLY A 120 -3.35 -10.35 6.17
CA GLY A 120 -3.15 -8.93 6.41
C GLY A 120 -1.70 -8.49 6.26
N PHE A 121 -1.49 -7.33 5.64
CA PHE A 121 -0.20 -6.65 5.51
C PHE A 121 -0.31 -5.18 5.92
N HIS A 122 0.77 -4.58 6.40
CA HIS A 122 0.90 -3.14 6.59
C HIS A 122 1.81 -2.57 5.50
N LEU A 123 1.37 -1.46 4.89
CA LEU A 123 2.17 -0.66 3.97
C LEU A 123 2.84 0.45 4.79
N GLU A 124 4.16 0.44 4.82
CA GLU A 124 4.93 1.41 5.59
C GLU A 124 5.72 2.28 4.62
N LEU A 125 5.31 3.54 4.47
CA LEU A 125 5.97 4.51 3.58
C LEU A 125 7.42 4.75 4.03
N ARG A 126 8.35 4.78 3.08
CA ARG A 126 9.78 4.95 3.32
C ARG A 126 10.30 6.16 2.56
N GLU A 127 11.26 5.96 1.67
CA GLU A 127 11.74 6.99 0.75
C GLU A 127 10.61 7.48 -0.17
N PRO A 128 10.78 8.64 -0.83
CA PRO A 128 9.86 9.06 -1.89
C PRO A 128 9.61 7.90 -2.86
N THR A 129 8.33 7.64 -3.15
CA THR A 129 7.86 6.56 -4.02
C THR A 129 8.24 5.13 -3.60
N ARG A 130 8.68 4.90 -2.35
CA ARG A 130 8.99 3.56 -1.84
C ARG A 130 8.24 3.21 -0.57
N LEU A 131 7.91 1.93 -0.42
CA LEU A 131 7.30 1.38 0.79
C LEU A 131 7.96 0.05 1.19
N ALA A 132 7.89 -0.28 2.47
CA ALA A 132 8.13 -1.62 2.98
C ALA A 132 6.78 -2.31 3.22
N ILE A 133 6.72 -3.62 3.01
CA ILE A 133 5.52 -4.42 3.26
C ILE A 133 5.80 -5.36 4.41
N ARG A 134 5.04 -5.22 5.48
CA ARG A 134 5.15 -6.05 6.68
C ARG A 134 3.92 -6.93 6.84
N ALA A 135 4.07 -8.20 7.18
CA ALA A 135 2.95 -9.02 7.58
C ALA A 135 2.30 -8.45 8.85
N ALA A 136 0.97 -8.32 8.85
CA ALA A 136 0.24 -7.78 10.00
C ALA A 136 0.34 -8.70 11.23
N GLN A 137 0.43 -10.01 10.98
CA GLN A 137 0.76 -11.03 11.98
C GLN A 137 2.25 -11.41 11.87
N GLY A 138 2.89 -11.71 13.00
CA GLY A 138 4.33 -12.06 13.06
C GLY A 138 5.25 -10.84 12.95
N GLY A 139 4.92 -9.86 12.12
CA GLY A 139 5.69 -8.63 11.97
C GLY A 139 6.89 -8.74 11.04
N ASP A 140 7.01 -9.84 10.31
CA ASP A 140 8.08 -10.04 9.34
C ASP A 140 7.85 -9.22 8.06
N TYR A 141 8.93 -8.75 7.46
CA TYR A 141 8.91 -7.99 6.21
C TYR A 141 9.08 -8.89 4.98
N LEU A 142 8.45 -8.49 3.87
CA LEU A 142 8.73 -9.05 2.57
C LEU A 142 10.11 -8.62 2.08
N ALA A 143 10.94 -9.62 1.73
CA ALA A 143 12.25 -9.41 1.14
C ALA A 143 12.42 -10.24 -0.14
N ALA A 144 12.94 -9.60 -1.18
CA ALA A 144 13.33 -10.21 -2.44
C ALA A 144 14.68 -10.92 -2.32
N ALA A 145 14.74 -12.13 -2.87
CA ALA A 145 15.96 -12.88 -3.10
C ALA A 145 16.49 -12.62 -4.52
N LYS A 146 17.77 -12.91 -4.77
CA LYS A 146 18.45 -12.65 -6.05
C LYS A 146 17.90 -13.41 -7.27
N ASN A 147 17.02 -14.39 -7.05
CA ASN A 147 16.44 -15.24 -8.10
C ASN A 147 15.00 -14.84 -8.47
N GLY A 148 14.55 -13.65 -8.04
CA GLY A 148 13.17 -13.19 -8.24
C GLY A 148 12.15 -13.77 -7.26
N ASN A 149 12.51 -14.71 -6.39
CA ASN A 149 11.64 -15.10 -5.27
C ASN A 149 11.56 -13.95 -4.26
N PHE A 150 10.45 -13.86 -3.53
CA PHE A 150 10.35 -13.00 -2.35
C PHE A 150 9.47 -13.68 -1.30
N ARG A 151 9.76 -13.41 -0.03
CA ARG A 151 9.22 -14.15 1.12
C ARG A 151 9.27 -13.28 2.38
N LEU A 152 8.63 -13.73 3.46
CA LEU A 152 8.81 -13.14 4.78
C LEU A 152 10.20 -13.53 5.30
N ALA A 153 11.05 -12.54 5.57
CA ALA A 153 12.47 -12.77 5.89
C ALA A 153 12.87 -12.40 7.33
N GLY A 154 11.97 -11.79 8.10
CA GLY A 154 12.19 -11.42 9.50
C GLY A 154 11.70 -10.00 9.82
N PRO A 155 11.76 -9.59 11.10
CA PRO A 155 11.18 -8.33 11.57
C PRO A 155 12.13 -7.13 11.42
N ASP A 156 13.34 -7.32 10.91
CA ASP A 156 14.30 -6.24 10.71
C ASP A 156 14.03 -5.50 9.38
N LEU A 157 13.60 -4.25 9.50
CA LEU A 157 13.35 -3.36 8.37
C LEU A 157 14.58 -3.19 7.47
N SER A 158 15.80 -3.29 8.00
CA SER A 158 17.03 -3.16 7.21
C SER A 158 17.17 -4.24 6.13
N THR A 159 16.49 -5.38 6.33
CA THR A 159 16.48 -6.53 5.41
C THR A 159 15.27 -6.52 4.48
N ALA A 160 14.31 -5.63 4.72
CA ALA A 160 13.10 -5.52 3.92
C ALA A 160 13.40 -5.02 2.51
N THR A 161 12.62 -5.47 1.53
CA THR A 161 12.64 -4.84 0.22
C THR A 161 11.85 -3.54 0.24
N HIS A 162 12.47 -2.47 -0.26
CA HIS A 162 11.80 -1.21 -0.53
C HIS A 162 11.18 -1.26 -1.93
N TRP A 163 9.87 -1.43 -1.98
CA TRP A 163 9.10 -1.56 -3.21
C TRP A 163 8.74 -0.19 -3.76
N GLU A 164 9.03 0.04 -5.03
CA GLU A 164 8.48 1.16 -5.80
C GLU A 164 7.00 0.87 -6.10
N TYR A 165 6.15 1.88 -5.91
CA TYR A 165 4.68 1.79 -6.01
C TYR A 165 4.05 2.84 -6.92
#